data_AF-A0A519RU88-F1
#
_entry.id   AF-A0A519RU88-F1
#
_cell.length_a   1.000
_cell.length_b   1.000
_cell.length_c   1.000
_cell.angle_alpha   90.00
_cell.angle_beta   90.00
_cell.angle_gamma   90.00
#
_symmetry.space_group_name_H-M   'P 1'
#
loop_
_entity.id
_entity.type
_entity.pdbx_description
1 polymer ?
#
loop_
_entity_poly.entity_id
_entity_poly.type
_entity_poly.pdbx_seq_one_letter_code
_entity_poly.pdbx_strand_id
1 'polypeptide(L)'
;MKNTLLVLALFLGQLTAFAQSKLIKDIDFDGKKDTVYIDQKALQLVCRLSTQNFKKLTSKHIEMSGDNSYIKSTRNGFEISVNWMRSGYACQFRYEKAEKRIRLIGITEYAFGNAANDGSGEASANLLTGDYIGNWHYFDHLANNEKGELVKIPTIKTKMKFSKIYLEQFSEESYFSYQTQLEDIVEKHKTAEKNRRAKK
;
A
#
# COMPACT_ATOMS: atom_id res chain seq x y z
N MET A 1 51.51 -13.63 -9.42
CA MET A 1 50.89 -12.27 -9.49
C MET A 1 49.80 -12.14 -10.56
N LYS A 2 49.88 -12.81 -11.73
CA LYS A 2 48.79 -12.78 -12.73
C LYS A 2 47.45 -13.34 -12.23
N ASN A 3 47.47 -14.40 -11.41
CA ASN A 3 46.23 -15.05 -10.94
C ASN A 3 45.52 -14.28 -9.82
N THR A 4 46.24 -13.48 -9.03
CA THR A 4 45.65 -12.63 -7.96
C THR A 4 44.93 -11.40 -8.51
N LEU A 5 45.40 -10.84 -9.64
CA LEU A 5 44.71 -9.76 -10.36
C LEU A 5 43.36 -10.19 -10.94
N LEU A 6 43.24 -11.46 -11.35
CA LEU A 6 41.99 -12.00 -11.90
C LEU A 6 40.91 -12.18 -10.81
N VAL A 7 41.32 -12.60 -9.60
CA VAL A 7 40.42 -12.76 -8.45
C VAL A 7 39.93 -11.40 -7.95
N LEU A 8 40.79 -10.37 -7.95
CA LEU A 8 40.39 -9.00 -7.58
C LEU A 8 39.36 -8.42 -8.56
N ALA A 9 39.53 -8.68 -9.87
CA ALA A 9 38.61 -8.25 -10.91
C ALA A 9 37.23 -8.95 -10.82
N LEU A 10 37.21 -10.22 -10.41
CA LEU A 10 35.98 -10.97 -10.16
C LEU A 10 35.21 -10.47 -8.91
N PHE A 11 35.93 -10.03 -7.86
CA PHE A 11 35.31 -9.43 -6.68
C PHE A 11 34.75 -8.02 -6.95
N LEU A 12 35.42 -7.21 -7.78
CA LEU A 12 34.94 -5.88 -8.18
C LEU A 12 33.67 -5.93 -9.04
N GLY A 13 33.46 -7.02 -9.79
CA GLY A 13 32.23 -7.23 -10.58
C GLY A 13 30.97 -7.47 -9.74
N GLN A 14 31.10 -7.86 -8.47
CA GLN A 14 29.95 -8.16 -7.60
C GLN A 14 29.42 -6.95 -6.82
N LEU A 15 30.07 -5.79 -6.90
CA LEU A 15 29.69 -4.59 -6.13
C LEU A 15 28.59 -3.73 -6.78
N THR A 16 28.04 -4.11 -7.94
CA THR A 16 27.12 -3.26 -8.71
C THR A 16 25.65 -3.69 -8.71
N ALA A 17 25.23 -4.53 -7.75
CA ALA A 17 23.86 -5.03 -7.67
C ALA A 17 23.10 -4.60 -6.41
N PHE A 18 23.28 -3.37 -5.93
CA PHE A 18 22.22 -2.71 -5.14
C PHE A 18 21.24 -2.06 -6.11
N ALA A 19 20.48 -2.90 -6.84
CA ALA A 19 19.46 -2.45 -7.77
C ALA A 19 18.22 -2.01 -6.98
N GLN A 20 18.18 -0.74 -6.59
CA GLN A 20 16.96 -0.07 -6.18
C GLN A 20 15.90 -0.26 -7.29
N SER A 21 14.74 -0.84 -6.94
CA SER A 21 13.72 -1.27 -7.90
C SER A 21 13.04 -0.06 -8.56
N LYS A 22 13.59 0.35 -9.71
CA LYS A 22 12.99 1.35 -10.58
C LYS A 22 12.01 0.68 -11.53
N LEU A 23 10.73 1.07 -11.47
CA LEU A 23 9.75 0.67 -12.46
C LEU A 23 9.95 1.48 -13.74
N ILE A 24 10.03 0.79 -14.88
CA ILE A 24 10.08 1.39 -16.22
C ILE A 24 8.85 0.94 -16.99
N LYS A 25 7.94 1.88 -17.29
CA LYS A 25 6.64 1.60 -17.92
C LYS A 25 6.09 2.84 -18.60
N ASP A 26 5.34 2.68 -19.67
CA ASP A 26 4.49 3.75 -20.22
C ASP A 26 3.28 3.96 -19.30
N ILE A 27 3.31 5.02 -18.50
CA ILE A 27 2.32 5.37 -17.47
C ILE A 27 1.32 6.40 -18.01
N ASP A 28 1.77 7.31 -18.87
CA ASP A 28 0.94 8.37 -19.45
C ASP A 28 0.35 8.04 -20.84
N PHE A 29 0.63 6.84 -21.36
CA PHE A 29 0.08 6.25 -22.56
C PHE A 29 0.44 7.00 -23.85
N ASP A 30 1.66 7.53 -23.93
CA ASP A 30 2.20 8.19 -25.13
C ASP A 30 3.12 7.28 -25.98
N GLY A 31 3.33 6.03 -25.55
CA GLY A 31 4.20 5.06 -26.21
C GLY A 31 5.68 5.12 -25.79
N LYS A 32 6.09 6.09 -24.95
CA LYS A 32 7.44 6.21 -24.39
C LYS A 32 7.47 5.67 -22.97
N LYS A 33 8.68 5.30 -22.51
CA LYS A 33 8.86 4.73 -21.17
C LYS A 33 9.02 5.83 -20.13
N ASP A 34 8.17 5.78 -19.12
CA ASP A 34 8.26 6.57 -17.89
C ASP A 34 8.96 5.80 -16.79
N THR A 35 9.22 6.48 -15.68
CA THR A 35 9.89 5.87 -14.54
C THR A 35 9.21 6.18 -13.23
N VAL A 36 9.11 5.18 -12.36
CA VAL A 36 8.61 5.30 -10.98
C VAL A 36 9.60 4.64 -10.03
N TYR A 37 9.96 5.32 -8.94
CA TYR A 37 10.89 4.79 -7.92
C TYR A 37 10.68 5.51 -6.59
N ILE A 38 11.12 4.90 -5.48
CA ILE A 38 11.17 5.53 -4.16
C ILE A 38 12.53 6.18 -4.00
N ASP A 39 12.61 7.48 -3.76
CA ASP A 39 13.85 8.19 -3.38
C ASP A 39 14.15 7.91 -1.90
N GLN A 40 15.00 6.92 -1.62
CA GLN A 40 15.31 6.44 -0.26
C GLN A 40 15.99 7.49 0.64
N LYS A 41 16.52 8.59 0.07
CA LYS A 41 17.09 9.68 0.89
C LYS A 41 16.02 10.68 1.31
N ALA A 42 15.11 11.00 0.41
CA ALA A 42 14.02 11.93 0.67
C ALA A 42 12.76 11.25 1.26
N LEU A 43 12.72 9.92 1.21
CA LEU A 43 11.54 9.06 1.48
C LEU A 43 10.31 9.54 0.69
N GLN A 44 10.47 9.64 -0.64
CA GLN A 44 9.44 10.15 -1.54
C GLN A 44 9.23 9.20 -2.72
N LEU A 45 7.97 9.04 -3.13
CA LEU A 45 7.64 8.42 -4.39
C LEU A 45 7.91 9.42 -5.53
N VAL A 46 8.72 9.02 -6.50
CA VAL A 46 9.13 9.83 -7.63
C VAL A 46 8.60 9.23 -8.93
N CYS A 47 7.93 10.06 -9.71
CA CYS A 47 7.54 9.75 -11.08
C CYS A 47 8.20 10.73 -12.06
N ARG A 48 8.59 10.23 -13.24
CA ARG A 48 9.04 11.06 -14.36
C ARG A 48 8.32 10.61 -15.62
N LEU A 49 7.47 11.49 -16.13
CA LEU A 49 6.59 11.24 -17.26
C LEU A 49 7.14 11.86 -18.55
N SER A 50 7.06 11.12 -19.64
CA SER A 50 7.54 11.51 -20.95
C SER A 50 6.74 12.68 -21.54
N THR A 51 5.42 12.71 -21.33
CA THR A 51 4.54 13.84 -21.69
C THR A 51 4.83 15.13 -20.91
N GLN A 52 5.63 15.03 -19.86
CA GLN A 52 6.06 16.15 -19.01
C GLN A 52 7.57 16.38 -19.06
N ASN A 53 8.22 16.00 -20.17
CA ASN A 53 9.66 16.16 -20.39
C ASN A 53 10.51 15.57 -19.25
N PHE A 54 10.04 14.47 -18.64
CA PHE A 54 10.68 13.78 -17.52
C PHE A 54 10.97 14.66 -16.29
N LYS A 55 10.18 15.73 -16.09
CA LYS A 55 10.20 16.53 -14.85
C LYS A 55 9.95 15.61 -13.64
N LYS A 56 10.68 15.86 -12.54
CA LYS A 56 10.51 15.13 -11.28
C LYS A 56 9.15 15.50 -10.67
N LEU A 57 8.21 14.56 -10.64
CA LEU A 57 6.99 14.63 -9.86
C LEU A 57 7.24 13.84 -8.57
N THR A 58 7.05 14.47 -7.42
CA THR A 58 7.37 13.88 -6.12
C THR A 58 6.17 13.91 -5.21
N SER A 59 5.93 12.82 -4.50
CA SER A 59 5.04 12.85 -3.33
C SER A 59 5.61 13.72 -2.22
N LYS A 60 4.80 13.95 -1.19
CA LYS A 60 5.33 14.35 0.11
C LYS A 60 6.13 13.19 0.73
N HIS A 61 6.73 13.46 1.88
CA HIS A 61 7.47 12.48 2.67
C HIS A 61 6.57 11.30 3.08
N ILE A 62 7.12 10.08 3.02
CA ILE A 62 6.48 8.82 3.39
C ILE A 62 7.49 8.08 4.28
N GLU A 63 7.43 8.27 5.59
CA GLU A 63 8.44 7.75 6.52
C GLU A 63 8.56 6.22 6.46
N MET A 64 7.42 5.55 6.34
CA MET A 64 7.31 4.11 6.19
C MET A 64 7.83 3.57 4.84
N SER A 65 8.22 4.45 3.90
CA SER A 65 8.80 4.05 2.62
C SER A 65 10.29 3.76 2.75
N GLY A 66 10.63 2.52 3.15
CA GLY A 66 12.01 2.06 3.35
C GLY A 66 12.28 0.73 2.64
N ASP A 67 13.07 -0.14 3.30
CA ASP A 67 13.43 -1.47 2.78
C ASP A 67 12.22 -2.41 2.59
N ASN A 68 11.12 -2.11 3.28
CA ASN A 68 9.88 -2.88 3.26
C ASN A 68 8.88 -2.40 2.21
N SER A 69 9.30 -1.48 1.33
CA SER A 69 8.46 -0.88 0.31
C SER A 69 8.86 -1.31 -1.09
N TYR A 70 7.87 -1.62 -1.90
CA TYR A 70 8.07 -2.05 -3.28
C TYR A 70 7.11 -1.34 -4.21
N ILE A 71 7.58 -1.12 -5.44
CA ILE A 71 6.76 -0.60 -6.53
C ILE A 71 6.53 -1.73 -7.51
N LYS A 72 5.26 -1.97 -7.86
CA LYS A 72 4.87 -2.93 -8.89
C LYS A 72 4.07 -2.26 -9.99
N SER A 73 4.18 -2.79 -11.20
CA SER A 73 3.32 -2.38 -12.29
C SER A 73 1.90 -2.89 -12.09
N THR A 74 0.90 -2.10 -12.45
CA THR A 74 -0.50 -2.53 -12.58
C THR A 74 -0.98 -2.29 -14.00
N ARG A 75 -2.10 -2.89 -14.43
CA ARG A 75 -2.61 -2.73 -15.81
C ARG A 75 -2.72 -1.27 -16.25
N ASN A 76 -3.23 -0.41 -15.38
CA ASN A 76 -3.54 1.00 -15.64
C ASN A 76 -2.63 1.98 -14.89
N GLY A 77 -1.47 1.55 -14.40
CA GLY A 77 -0.52 2.42 -13.73
C GLY A 77 0.50 1.63 -12.92
N PHE A 78 0.58 1.94 -11.63
CA PHE A 78 1.49 1.28 -10.70
C PHE A 78 0.88 1.24 -9.29
N GLU A 79 1.53 0.51 -8.39
CA GLU A 79 1.18 0.45 -6.98
C GLU A 79 2.46 0.54 -6.16
N ILE A 80 2.40 1.29 -5.06
CA ILE A 80 3.39 1.22 -3.98
C ILE A 80 2.77 0.40 -2.86
N SER A 81 3.54 -0.53 -2.32
CA SER A 81 3.11 -1.35 -1.21
C SER A 81 4.13 -1.26 -0.10
N VAL A 82 3.66 -1.27 1.14
CA VAL A 82 4.47 -1.27 2.35
C VAL A 82 4.06 -2.48 3.17
N ASN A 83 4.96 -3.46 3.28
CA ASN A 83 4.68 -4.70 3.98
C ASN A 83 5.50 -4.79 5.27
N TRP A 84 4.83 -4.96 6.39
CA TRP A 84 5.44 -5.44 7.62
C TRP A 84 5.08 -6.91 7.83
N MET A 85 5.82 -7.56 8.74
CA MET A 85 5.66 -8.99 9.02
C MET A 85 4.21 -9.40 9.30
N ARG A 86 3.41 -8.52 9.91
CA ARG A 86 2.04 -8.82 10.36
C ARG A 86 0.96 -7.88 9.85
N SER A 87 1.31 -6.84 9.12
CA SER A 87 0.36 -5.91 8.54
C SER A 87 0.99 -5.22 7.36
N GLY A 88 0.19 -4.58 6.52
CA GLY A 88 0.70 -3.81 5.42
C GLY A 88 -0.41 -3.18 4.62
N TYR A 89 -0.02 -2.30 3.73
CA TYR A 89 -0.95 -1.64 2.83
C TYR A 89 -0.35 -1.48 1.45
N ALA A 90 -1.22 -1.21 0.48
CA ALA A 90 -0.81 -0.79 -0.84
C ALA A 90 -1.70 0.31 -1.39
N CYS A 91 -1.08 1.22 -2.12
CA CYS A 91 -1.68 2.41 -2.71
C CYS A 91 -1.52 2.33 -4.23
N GLN A 92 -2.63 2.21 -4.95
CA GLN A 92 -2.65 2.09 -6.41
C GLN A 92 -2.80 3.47 -7.05
N PHE A 93 -1.95 3.74 -8.04
CA PHE A 93 -1.91 5.00 -8.77
C PHE A 93 -2.18 4.80 -10.27
N ARG A 94 -2.82 5.81 -10.88
CA ARG A 94 -3.08 5.87 -12.33
C ARG A 94 -2.92 7.30 -12.83
N TYR A 95 -2.43 7.46 -14.06
CA TYR A 95 -2.43 8.74 -14.75
C TYR A 95 -3.84 9.15 -15.20
N GLU A 96 -4.30 10.35 -14.83
CA GLU A 96 -5.50 11.00 -15.33
C GLU A 96 -5.13 11.96 -16.48
N LYS A 97 -5.53 11.59 -17.70
CA LYS A 97 -5.18 12.33 -18.93
C LYS A 97 -5.75 13.75 -18.98
N ALA A 98 -6.95 13.97 -18.41
CA ALA A 98 -7.60 15.28 -18.44
C ALA A 98 -6.85 16.28 -17.56
N GLU A 99 -6.46 15.88 -16.35
CA GLU A 99 -5.72 16.71 -15.40
C GLU A 99 -4.20 16.66 -15.62
N LYS A 100 -3.72 15.72 -16.43
CA LYS A 100 -2.29 15.44 -16.66
C LYS A 100 -1.54 15.13 -15.37
N ARG A 101 -2.17 14.39 -14.45
CA ARG A 101 -1.63 14.10 -13.10
C ARG A 101 -1.79 12.64 -12.75
N ILE A 102 -0.95 12.15 -11.85
CA ILE A 102 -1.05 10.80 -11.30
C ILE A 102 -1.95 10.86 -10.07
N ARG A 103 -3.04 10.08 -10.07
CA ARG A 103 -4.04 10.03 -8.99
C ARG A 103 -3.96 8.71 -8.23
N LEU A 104 -4.13 8.77 -6.91
CA LEU A 104 -4.40 7.61 -6.07
C LEU A 104 -5.84 7.11 -6.33
N ILE A 105 -5.97 5.86 -6.77
CA ILE A 105 -7.25 5.27 -7.21
C ILE A 105 -7.72 4.11 -6.34
N GLY A 106 -6.86 3.55 -5.51
CA GLY A 106 -7.20 2.42 -4.65
C GLY A 106 -6.25 2.29 -3.48
N ILE A 107 -6.79 1.76 -2.38
CA ILE A 107 -6.02 1.38 -1.20
C ILE A 107 -6.43 -0.05 -0.83
N THR A 108 -5.47 -0.89 -0.52
CA THR A 108 -5.69 -2.22 0.08
C THR A 108 -4.88 -2.33 1.35
N GLU A 109 -5.39 -3.04 2.35
CA GLU A 109 -4.67 -3.30 3.60
C GLU A 109 -4.89 -4.72 4.08
N TYR A 110 -3.95 -5.22 4.88
CA TYR A 110 -4.09 -6.47 5.60
C TYR A 110 -3.50 -6.36 7.00
N ALA A 111 -4.04 -7.15 7.91
CA ALA A 111 -3.50 -7.39 9.23
C ALA A 111 -3.67 -8.86 9.61
N PHE A 112 -2.59 -9.51 10.05
CA PHE A 112 -2.59 -10.88 10.58
C PHE A 112 -2.82 -10.91 12.10
N GLY A 113 -3.30 -9.81 12.68
CA GLY A 113 -3.42 -9.61 14.13
C GLY A 113 -2.10 -9.40 14.85
N ASN A 114 -2.16 -9.16 16.16
CA ASN A 114 -0.98 -9.08 17.03
C ASN A 114 -0.63 -10.44 17.66
N ALA A 115 0.41 -10.51 18.50
CA ALA A 115 0.80 -11.76 19.18
C ALA A 115 -0.30 -12.30 20.12
N ALA A 116 -1.20 -11.44 20.57
CA ALA A 116 -2.39 -11.79 21.34
C ALA A 116 -3.60 -12.19 20.45
N ASN A 117 -3.42 -12.27 19.13
CA ASN A 117 -4.46 -12.53 18.12
C ASN A 117 -5.57 -11.47 18.05
N ASP A 118 -5.34 -10.26 18.54
CA ASP A 118 -6.30 -9.16 18.43
C ASP A 118 -6.44 -8.74 16.98
N GLY A 119 -7.61 -9.01 16.42
CA GLY A 119 -8.10 -8.43 15.16
C GLY A 119 -7.29 -8.78 13.92
N SER A 120 -7.87 -9.50 12.97
CA SER A 120 -7.18 -9.82 11.70
C SER A 120 -8.12 -9.70 10.52
N GLY A 121 -7.56 -9.50 9.33
CA GLY A 121 -8.36 -9.36 8.14
C GLY A 121 -7.66 -8.58 7.04
N GLU A 122 -8.48 -8.21 6.08
CA GLU A 122 -8.06 -7.45 4.92
C GLU A 122 -9.20 -6.53 4.47
N ALA A 123 -8.83 -5.43 3.84
CA ALA A 123 -9.79 -4.54 3.23
C ALA A 123 -9.27 -3.93 1.95
N SER A 124 -10.21 -3.46 1.13
CA SER A 124 -9.94 -2.74 -0.10
C SER A 124 -10.92 -1.60 -0.27
N ALA A 125 -10.41 -0.49 -0.80
CA ALA A 125 -11.20 0.65 -1.19
C ALA A 125 -10.87 1.08 -2.62
N ASN A 126 -11.92 1.28 -3.41
CA ASN A 126 -11.84 1.89 -4.72
C ASN A 126 -12.15 3.38 -4.59
N LEU A 127 -11.13 4.23 -4.68
CA LEU A 127 -11.26 5.67 -4.49
C LEU A 127 -11.88 6.39 -5.70
N LEU A 128 -12.15 5.67 -6.80
CA LEU A 128 -12.91 6.20 -7.93
C LEU A 128 -14.42 6.07 -7.70
N THR A 129 -14.86 4.96 -7.11
CA THR A 129 -16.29 4.65 -6.89
C THR A 129 -16.74 4.85 -5.46
N GLY A 130 -15.80 5.04 -4.53
CA GLY A 130 -16.03 5.07 -3.10
C GLY A 130 -16.36 3.71 -2.49
N ASP A 131 -16.29 2.62 -3.26
CA ASP A 131 -16.59 1.28 -2.75
C ASP A 131 -15.54 0.82 -1.75
N TYR A 132 -15.99 0.42 -0.57
CA TYR A 132 -15.19 -0.24 0.45
C TYR A 132 -15.70 -1.66 0.69
N ILE A 133 -14.77 -2.61 0.78
CA ILE A 133 -15.02 -3.99 1.17
C ILE A 133 -14.00 -4.39 2.23
N GLY A 134 -14.48 -4.80 3.41
CA GLY A 134 -13.66 -5.27 4.53
C GLY A 134 -14.05 -6.66 5.00
N ASN A 135 -13.07 -7.53 5.15
CA ASN A 135 -13.21 -8.87 5.72
C ASN A 135 -12.36 -8.94 7.00
N TRP A 136 -13.01 -8.68 8.12
CA TRP A 136 -12.34 -8.56 9.42
C TRP A 136 -12.78 -9.63 10.40
N HIS A 137 -11.94 -9.84 11.40
CA HIS A 137 -12.16 -10.71 12.54
C HIS A 137 -11.83 -9.93 13.80
N TYR A 138 -12.44 -10.31 14.92
CA TYR A 138 -12.03 -9.86 16.24
C TYR A 138 -11.78 -11.08 17.13
N PHE A 139 -10.92 -10.94 18.13
CA PHE A 139 -10.71 -12.01 19.10
C PHE A 139 -11.73 -11.87 20.24
N ASP A 140 -12.42 -12.96 20.56
CA ASP A 140 -13.36 -13.07 21.66
C ASP A 140 -12.75 -13.95 22.74
N HIS A 141 -12.16 -13.34 23.77
CA HIS A 141 -11.49 -14.07 24.86
C HIS A 141 -12.44 -14.97 25.67
N LEU A 142 -13.74 -14.67 25.68
CA LEU A 142 -14.73 -15.41 26.46
C LEU A 142 -15.31 -16.60 25.71
N ALA A 143 -15.09 -16.68 24.39
CA ALA A 143 -15.54 -17.79 23.59
C ALA A 143 -14.83 -19.11 23.94
N ASN A 144 -15.45 -20.24 23.57
CA ASN A 144 -14.89 -21.58 23.74
C ASN A 144 -14.46 -21.92 25.18
N ASN A 145 -15.32 -21.65 26.17
CA ASN A 145 -15.02 -21.83 27.60
C ASN A 145 -13.75 -21.08 28.01
N GLU A 146 -13.68 -19.78 27.69
CA GLU A 146 -12.55 -18.88 27.99
C GLU A 146 -11.22 -19.26 27.30
N LYS A 147 -11.24 -20.20 26.34
CA LYS A 147 -10.07 -20.52 25.49
C LYS A 147 -9.87 -19.52 24.36
N GLY A 148 -10.85 -18.66 24.13
CA GLY A 148 -10.85 -17.67 23.09
C GLY A 148 -11.21 -18.21 21.71
N GLU A 149 -11.62 -17.30 20.84
CA GLU A 149 -11.93 -17.60 19.44
C GLU A 149 -11.68 -16.38 18.56
N LEU A 150 -11.15 -16.60 17.36
CA LEU A 150 -11.14 -15.57 16.32
C LEU A 150 -12.49 -15.57 15.60
N VAL A 151 -13.28 -14.53 15.82
CA VAL A 151 -14.66 -14.42 15.33
C VAL A 151 -14.70 -13.54 14.09
N LYS A 152 -15.26 -14.07 13.01
CA LYS A 152 -15.45 -13.32 11.77
C LYS A 152 -16.57 -12.28 11.92
N ILE A 153 -16.25 -11.02 11.59
CA ILE A 153 -17.23 -9.95 11.40
C ILE A 153 -17.89 -10.16 10.02
N PRO A 154 -19.22 -10.00 9.90
CA PRO A 154 -19.87 -10.01 8.58
C PRO A 154 -19.16 -9.05 7.62
N THR A 155 -18.95 -9.48 6.37
CA THR A 155 -18.24 -8.69 5.36
C THR A 155 -18.85 -7.30 5.28
N ILE A 156 -18.03 -6.29 5.53
CA ILE A 156 -18.44 -4.89 5.51
C ILE A 156 -18.41 -4.45 4.05
N LYS A 157 -19.55 -4.00 3.53
CA LYS A 157 -19.66 -3.37 2.21
C LYS A 157 -20.31 -2.01 2.40
N THR A 158 -19.58 -0.93 2.13
CA THR A 158 -20.10 0.43 2.27
C THR A 158 -19.51 1.38 1.25
N LYS A 159 -20.08 2.58 1.17
CA LYS A 159 -19.56 3.70 0.40
C LYS A 159 -18.83 4.67 1.32
N MET A 160 -17.60 4.99 0.97
CA MET A 160 -16.79 6.00 1.65
C MET A 160 -16.54 7.19 0.71
N LYS A 161 -16.47 8.39 1.29
CA LYS A 161 -16.17 9.61 0.54
C LYS A 161 -14.70 9.95 0.69
N PHE A 162 -13.98 9.94 -0.42
CA PHE A 162 -12.58 10.35 -0.47
C PHE A 162 -12.37 11.45 -1.49
N SER A 163 -11.67 12.51 -1.07
CA SER A 163 -11.21 13.56 -1.96
C SER A 163 -10.20 12.99 -2.97
N LYS A 164 -10.11 13.60 -4.16
CA LYS A 164 -9.04 13.25 -5.09
C LYS A 164 -7.68 13.56 -4.44
N ILE A 165 -6.80 12.56 -4.38
CA ILE A 165 -5.41 12.71 -3.96
C ILE A 165 -4.53 12.45 -5.17
N TYR A 166 -3.77 13.45 -5.58
CA TYR A 166 -2.75 13.31 -6.60
C TYR A 166 -1.39 13.01 -5.98
N LEU A 167 -0.46 12.48 -6.79
CA LEU A 167 0.88 12.07 -6.35
C LEU A 167 1.57 13.15 -5.52
N GLU A 168 1.52 14.41 -5.93
CA GLU A 168 2.22 15.51 -5.24
C GLU A 168 1.60 15.87 -3.88
N GLN A 169 0.37 15.43 -3.63
CA GLN A 169 -0.33 15.60 -2.36
C GLN A 169 -0.20 14.37 -1.47
N PHE A 170 0.09 13.21 -2.06
CA PHE A 170 0.20 11.95 -1.36
C PHE A 170 1.30 12.02 -0.30
N SER A 171 0.95 11.61 0.90
CA SER A 171 1.81 11.46 2.07
C SER A 171 1.37 10.21 2.81
N GLU A 172 2.13 9.81 3.82
CA GLU A 172 1.70 8.77 4.75
C GLU A 172 0.37 9.10 5.45
N GLU A 173 0.12 10.38 5.77
CA GLU A 173 -1.15 10.84 6.33
C GLU A 173 -2.34 10.53 5.42
N SER A 174 -2.13 10.39 4.10
CA SER A 174 -3.19 9.99 3.17
C SER A 174 -3.71 8.59 3.48
N TYR A 175 -2.81 7.68 3.87
CA TYR A 175 -3.17 6.33 4.31
C TYR A 175 -3.75 6.33 5.73
N PHE A 176 -3.14 7.04 6.69
CA PHE A 176 -3.67 7.06 8.05
C PHE A 176 -5.06 7.72 8.16
N SER A 177 -5.32 8.78 7.38
CA SER A 177 -6.65 9.39 7.31
C SER A 177 -7.70 8.46 6.72
N TYR A 178 -7.28 7.54 5.86
CA TYR A 178 -8.13 6.45 5.35
C TYR A 178 -8.39 5.42 6.46
N GLN A 179 -7.33 4.98 7.15
CA GLN A 179 -7.40 3.98 8.23
C GLN A 179 -8.31 4.43 9.38
N THR A 180 -8.20 5.69 9.84
CA THR A 180 -9.05 6.22 10.92
C THR A 180 -10.54 6.14 10.57
N GLN A 181 -10.92 6.45 9.33
CA GLN A 181 -12.32 6.33 8.90
C GLN A 181 -12.82 4.88 8.90
N LEU A 182 -11.92 3.91 8.74
CA LEU A 182 -12.25 2.49 8.76
C LEU A 182 -12.41 1.93 10.16
N GLU A 183 -11.57 2.36 11.10
CA GLU A 183 -11.63 1.89 12.49
C GLU A 183 -13.03 2.08 13.08
N ASP A 184 -13.64 3.25 12.86
CA ASP A 184 -15.02 3.53 13.29
C ASP A 184 -16.05 2.57 12.66
N ILE A 185 -15.89 2.29 11.36
CA ILE A 185 -16.79 1.39 10.63
C ILE A 185 -16.63 -0.04 11.14
N VAL A 186 -15.40 -0.50 11.34
CA VAL A 186 -15.08 -1.85 11.81
C VAL A 186 -15.59 -2.04 13.24
N GLU A 187 -15.34 -1.09 14.15
CA GLU A 187 -15.78 -1.19 15.54
C GLU A 187 -17.32 -1.23 15.65
N LYS A 188 -18.02 -0.46 14.82
CA LYS A 188 -19.49 -0.52 14.72
C LYS A 188 -19.99 -1.90 14.32
N HIS A 189 -19.37 -2.52 13.30
CA HIS A 189 -19.77 -3.84 12.82
C HIS A 189 -19.40 -4.96 13.81
N LYS A 190 -18.23 -4.84 14.45
CA LYS A 190 -17.80 -5.70 15.55
C LYS A 190 -18.79 -5.67 16.71
N THR A 191 -19.20 -4.49 17.15
CA THR A 191 -20.19 -4.32 18.23
C THR A 191 -21.53 -4.95 17.85
N ALA A 192 -21.99 -4.74 16.62
CA ALA A 192 -23.21 -5.36 16.12
C ALA A 192 -23.13 -6.90 16.13
N GLU A 193 -21.99 -7.46 15.72
CA GLU A 193 -21.75 -8.91 15.71
C GLU A 193 -21.71 -9.50 17.14
N LYS A 194 -21.03 -8.83 18.08
CA LYS A 194 -21.03 -9.22 19.50
C LYS A 194 -22.45 -9.28 20.07
N ASN A 195 -23.25 -8.23 19.83
CA ASN A 195 -24.64 -8.18 20.28
C ASN A 195 -25.51 -9.27 19.63
N ARG A 196 -25.24 -9.62 18.37
CA ARG A 196 -25.94 -10.70 17.66
C ARG A 196 -25.62 -12.07 18.25
N ARG A 197 -24.37 -12.32 18.65
CA ARG A 197 -23.94 -13.57 19.29
C ARG A 197 -24.48 -13.70 20.71
N ALA A 198 -24.51 -12.61 21.50
CA ALA A 198 -25.02 -12.61 22.87
C ALA A 198 -26.53 -12.92 22.99
N LYS A 199 -27.29 -12.79 21.89
CA LYS A 199 -28.73 -13.10 21.84
C LYS A 199 -29.02 -14.57 21.44
N LYS A 200 -28.00 -15.33 21.08
CA LYS A 200 -28.13 -16.77 20.77
C LYS A 200 -27.85 -17.59 22.01
#